data_AF-A0AAD5GC49-F1
#
_entry.id   AF-A0AAD5GC49-F1
#
_cell.length_a   1.000
_cell.length_b   1.000
_cell.length_c   1.000
_cell.angle_alpha   90.00
_cell.angle_beta   90.00
_cell.angle_gamma   90.00
#
_symmetry.space_group_name_H-M   'P 1'
#
loop_
_entity.id
_entity.type
_entity.pdbx_description
1 polymer ?
#
loop_
_entity_poly.entity_id
_entity_poly.type
_entity_poly.pdbx_seq_one_letter_code
_entity_poly.pdbx_strand_id
1 'polypeptide(L)'
;MRKLKFHEKKLLKKVNFLEWKREGGHREAHVMHRYHVTGRDDYKKYSSLCRMAQKLVNILKQMDPRDPYRIQMTDALLEKL
;
A
#
# COMPACT_ATOMS: atom_id res chain seq x y z
N MET A 1 4.65 -27.62 -9.52
CA MET A 1 5.65 -27.90 -8.47
C MET A 1 5.16 -29.06 -7.61
N ARG A 2 6.03 -30.00 -7.22
CA ARG A 2 5.62 -31.18 -6.44
C ARG A 2 5.27 -30.78 -5.00
N LYS A 3 4.28 -31.45 -4.39
CA LYS A 3 3.96 -31.30 -2.97
C LYS A 3 5.10 -31.87 -2.11
N LEU A 4 5.62 -31.05 -1.19
CA LEU A 4 6.67 -31.44 -0.24
C LEU A 4 6.13 -32.44 0.80
N LYS A 5 6.92 -33.45 1.14
CA LYS A 5 6.70 -34.37 2.25
C LYS A 5 6.85 -33.63 3.59
N PHE A 6 6.38 -34.23 4.67
CA PHE A 6 6.40 -33.62 6.01
C PHE A 6 7.80 -33.16 6.45
N HIS A 7 8.82 -34.01 6.28
CA HIS A 7 10.21 -33.68 6.65
C HIS A 7 10.79 -32.57 5.76
N GLU A 8 10.50 -32.58 4.45
CA GLU A 8 10.91 -31.54 3.52
C GLU A 8 10.29 -30.18 3.88
N LYS A 9 8.99 -30.16 4.22
CA LYS A 9 8.30 -28.94 4.67
C LYS A 9 8.85 -28.42 6.01
N LYS A 10 9.30 -29.31 6.90
CA LYS A 10 9.91 -28.93 8.19
C LYS A 10 11.26 -28.23 7.99
N LEU A 11 12.03 -28.64 6.98
CA LEU A 11 13.31 -28.01 6.61
C LEU A 11 13.10 -26.72 5.79
N LEU A 12 12.15 -26.73 4.85
CA LEU A 12 11.93 -25.66 3.88
C LEU A 12 10.75 -24.73 4.27
N LYS A 13 10.67 -24.34 5.55
CA LYS A 13 9.54 -23.53 6.06
C LYS A 13 9.40 -22.14 5.45
N LYS A 14 10.52 -21.55 5.01
CA LYS A 14 10.57 -20.21 4.42
C LYS A 14 10.59 -20.22 2.89
N VAL A 15 10.50 -21.39 2.26
CA VAL A 15 10.57 -21.51 0.82
C VAL A 15 9.16 -21.44 0.24
N ASN A 16 8.83 -20.28 -0.30
CA ASN A 16 7.65 -20.08 -1.12
C ASN A 16 8.09 -19.38 -2.42
N PHE A 17 7.80 -20.00 -3.55
CA PHE A 17 8.19 -19.48 -4.87
C PHE A 17 7.13 -18.56 -5.49
N LEU A 18 5.90 -18.59 -4.97
CA LEU A 18 4.79 -17.78 -5.46
C LEU A 18 4.62 -16.50 -4.66
N GLU A 19 4.88 -16.54 -3.36
CA GLU A 19 4.66 -15.41 -2.47
C GLU A 19 5.96 -15.02 -1.75
N TRP A 20 6.41 -13.80 -1.99
CA TRP A 20 7.55 -13.22 -1.29
C TRP A 20 7.09 -12.12 -0.33
N LYS A 21 7.63 -12.15 0.91
CA LYS A 21 7.27 -11.18 1.95
C LYS A 21 7.46 -9.71 1.53
N ARG A 22 8.44 -9.44 0.66
CA ARG A 22 8.76 -8.09 0.16
C ARG A 22 7.63 -7.52 -0.71
N GLU A 23 6.88 -8.38 -1.40
CA GLU A 23 5.82 -7.95 -2.30
C GLU A 23 4.54 -7.52 -1.55
N GLY A 24 4.47 -7.77 -0.24
CA GLY A 24 3.29 -7.44 0.56
C GLY A 24 2.05 -8.24 0.13
N GLY A 25 2.27 -9.43 -0.45
CA GLY A 25 1.25 -10.31 -1.01
C GLY A 25 0.84 -9.91 -2.44
N HIS A 26 -0.33 -10.39 -2.87
CA HIS A 26 -0.85 -10.19 -4.24
C HIS A 26 -1.82 -9.01 -4.36
N ARG A 27 -1.73 -8.01 -3.47
CA ARG A 27 -2.69 -6.88 -3.43
C ARG A 27 -2.68 -6.06 -4.72
N GLU A 28 -1.50 -5.77 -5.26
CA GLU A 28 -1.34 -5.04 -6.53
C GLU A 28 -2.07 -5.77 -7.67
N ALA A 29 -1.74 -7.04 -7.90
CA ALA A 29 -2.38 -7.85 -8.93
C ALA A 29 -3.91 -7.97 -8.74
N HIS A 30 -4.37 -8.14 -7.50
CA HIS A 30 -5.79 -8.25 -7.18
C HIS A 30 -6.57 -6.96 -7.48
N VAL A 31 -6.00 -5.81 -7.14
CA VAL A 31 -6.61 -4.49 -7.41
C VAL A 31 -6.60 -4.21 -8.91
N MET A 32 -5.48 -4.47 -9.59
CA MET A 32 -5.38 -4.30 -11.04
C MET A 32 -6.39 -5.16 -11.78
N HIS A 33 -6.56 -6.44 -11.38
CA HIS A 33 -7.56 -7.33 -11.96
C HIS A 33 -8.99 -6.85 -11.69
N ARG A 34 -9.29 -6.44 -10.45
CA ARG A 34 -10.63 -5.97 -10.07
C ARG A 34 -11.08 -4.74 -10.86
N TYR A 35 -10.19 -3.77 -11.04
CA TYR A 35 -10.50 -2.50 -11.69
C TYR A 35 -10.03 -2.44 -13.15
N HIS A 36 -9.58 -3.55 -13.72
CA HIS A 36 -9.08 -3.65 -15.10
C HIS A 36 -8.03 -2.59 -15.44
N VAL A 37 -7.09 -2.34 -14.52
CA VAL A 37 -5.99 -1.41 -14.73
C VAL A 37 -5.01 -2.03 -15.71
N THR A 38 -4.86 -1.43 -16.88
CA THR A 38 -4.05 -1.97 -17.99
C THR A 38 -2.57 -1.64 -17.87
N GLY A 39 -2.23 -0.46 -17.33
CA GLY A 39 -0.85 -0.05 -17.15
C GLY A 39 -0.16 -0.78 -16.00
N ARG A 40 0.96 -1.44 -16.32
CA ARG A 40 1.74 -2.24 -15.35
C ARG A 40 2.18 -1.45 -14.10
N ASP A 41 2.47 -0.16 -14.24
CA ASP A 41 2.97 0.68 -13.16
C ASP A 41 1.92 1.64 -12.58
N ASP A 42 0.68 1.61 -13.07
CA ASP A 42 -0.33 2.58 -12.65
C ASP A 42 -0.75 2.38 -11.20
N TYR A 43 -0.85 1.13 -10.75
CA TYR A 43 -1.07 0.84 -9.33
C TYR A 43 0.01 1.48 -8.43
N LYS A 44 1.28 1.41 -8.83
CA LYS A 44 2.37 2.02 -8.05
C LYS A 44 2.29 3.54 -8.05
N LYS A 45 1.94 4.15 -9.18
CA LYS A 45 1.73 5.61 -9.27
C LYS A 45 0.61 6.06 -8.35
N TYR A 46 -0.55 5.40 -8.40
CA TYR A 46 -1.69 5.72 -7.52
C TYR A 46 -1.36 5.49 -6.05
N SER A 47 -0.70 4.37 -5.72
CA SER A 47 -0.23 4.08 -4.35
C SER A 47 0.75 5.14 -3.84
N SER A 48 1.65 5.64 -4.70
CA SER A 48 2.58 6.73 -4.37
C SER A 48 1.83 8.04 -4.10
N LEU A 49 0.85 8.40 -4.94
CA LEU A 49 -0.02 9.57 -4.72
C LEU A 49 -0.75 9.50 -3.38
N CYS A 50 -1.37 8.36 -3.07
CA CYS A 50 -2.03 8.15 -1.78
C CYS A 50 -1.06 8.27 -0.61
N ARG A 51 0.17 7.74 -0.74
CA ARG A 51 1.21 7.87 0.29
C ARG A 51 1.64 9.32 0.52
N MET A 52 1.73 10.13 -0.54
CA MET A 52 2.03 11.56 -0.42
C MET A 52 0.92 12.30 0.33
N ALA A 53 -0.34 12.04 0.00
CA ALA A 53 -1.48 12.60 0.73
C ALA A 53 -1.48 12.17 2.21
N GLN A 54 -1.25 10.89 2.50
CA GLN A 54 -1.12 10.39 3.87
C GLN A 54 0.03 11.04 4.64
N LYS A 55 1.17 11.27 3.98
CA LYS A 55 2.31 11.97 4.59
C LYS A 55 1.92 13.39 5.00
N LEU A 56 1.22 14.11 4.13
CA LEU A 56 0.72 15.45 4.44
C LEU A 56 -0.26 15.43 5.63
N VAL A 57 -1.24 14.52 5.61
CA VAL A 57 -2.20 14.36 6.72
C VAL A 57 -1.51 14.01 8.04
N ASN A 58 -0.48 13.16 8.01
CA ASN A 58 0.27 12.81 9.21
C ASN A 58 1.02 14.00 9.80
N ILE A 59 1.55 14.90 8.96
CA ILE A 59 2.17 16.15 9.41
C ILE A 59 1.13 17.07 10.03
N LEU A 60 0.00 17.29 9.35
CA LEU A 60 -1.10 18.13 9.87
C LEU A 60 -1.65 17.60 11.20
N LYS A 61 -1.72 16.28 11.37
CA LYS A 61 -2.17 15.63 12.60
C LYS A 61 -1.23 15.90 13.79
N GLN A 62 0.07 16.11 13.54
CA GLN A 62 1.06 16.41 14.58
C GLN A 62 1.03 17.88 15.02
N MET A 63 0.39 18.77 14.25
CA MET A 63 0.25 20.19 14.59
C MET A 63 -0.82 20.42 15.66
N ASP A 64 -0.75 21.55 16.36
CA ASP A 64 -1.75 21.91 17.37
C ASP A 64 -3.16 22.03 16.73
N PRO A 65 -4.22 21.47 17.35
CA PRO A 65 -5.58 21.54 16.80
C PRO A 65 -6.13 22.96 16.63
N ARG A 66 -5.62 23.93 17.37
CA ARG A 66 -6.07 25.33 17.34
C ARG A 66 -5.28 26.20 16.37
N ASP A 67 -4.24 25.65 15.74
CA ASP A 67 -3.46 26.38 14.75
C ASP A 67 -4.35 26.72 13.53
N PRO A 68 -4.54 28.01 13.20
CA PRO A 68 -5.32 28.43 12.04
C PRO A 68 -4.80 27.83 10.73
N TYR A 69 -3.49 27.62 10.60
CA TYR A 69 -2.88 27.05 9.41
C TYR A 69 -3.29 25.58 9.21
N ARG A 70 -3.34 24.81 10.30
CA ARG A 70 -3.80 23.42 10.27
C ARG A 70 -5.24 23.35 9.78
N ILE A 71 -6.12 24.22 10.29
CA ILE A 71 -7.54 24.24 9.92
C ILE A 71 -7.67 24.57 8.43
N GLN A 72 -7.05 25.67 7.98
CA GLN A 72 -7.10 26.10 6.58
C GLN A 72 -6.56 25.03 5.61
N MET A 73 -5.43 24.41 5.93
CA MET A 73 -4.83 23.38 5.08
C MET A 73 -5.63 22.08 5.09
N THR A 74 -6.28 21.75 6.21
CA THR A 74 -7.19 20.59 6.29
C THR A 74 -8.42 20.80 5.41
N ASP A 75 -9.03 21.98 5.47
CA ASP A 75 -10.19 22.34 4.65
C ASP A 75 -9.83 22.32 3.16
N ALA A 76 -8.70 22.93 2.78
CA ALA A 76 -8.22 22.92 1.40
C ALA A 76 -7.91 21.50 0.88
N LEU A 77 -7.42 20.61 1.75
CA LEU A 77 -7.18 19.21 1.38
C LEU A 77 -8.49 18.45 1.18
N LEU A 78 -9.49 18.69 2.02
CA LEU A 78 -10.81 18.06 1.93
C LEU A 78 -11.61 18.55 0.72
N GLU A 79 -11.47 19.82 0.34
CA GLU A 79 -12.13 20.36 -0.86
C GLU A 79 -11.54 19.78 -2.15
N LYS A 80 -10.25 19.45 -2.15
CA LYS A 80 -9.55 18.95 -3.34
C LYS A 80 -9.70 17.44 -3.57
N LEU A 81 -9.97 16.66 -2.52
CA LEU A 81 -10.10 15.20 -2.56
C LEU A 81 -11.53 14.77 -2.89
#